data_AF-A0A920DWC2-F1
#
_entry.id   AF-A0A920DWC2-F1
#
_cell.length_a   1.000
_cell.length_b   1.000
_cell.length_c   1.000
_cell.angle_alpha   90.00
_cell.angle_beta   90.00
_cell.angle_gamma   90.00
#
_symmetry.space_group_name_H-M   'P 1'
#
loop_
_entity.id
_entity.type
_entity.pdbx_description
1 polymer ?
#
loop_
_entity_poly.entity_id
_entity_poly.type
_entity_poly.pdbx_seq_one_letter_code
_entity_poly.pdbx_strand_id
1 'polypeptide(L)'
;MRKKTQNLNKTNLKKLNSMAHLKSFPSKIKSISSDYQDLNIFIKDFENFISTELKVPSKDLSTQDKIFEGIINRLDFLNDYKNITLRIYLESQKKPKYFLNLSKNINNYFNLFLNSQVEKIISNIIYIYAFNVWIEDNNSMDKTMASIGNAFDNINKVKSFIRKR
;
A
#
# COMPACT_ATOMS: atom_id res chain seq x y z
N MET A 1 9.17 27.80 2.93
CA MET A 1 8.06 26.84 2.73
C MET A 1 7.37 26.59 4.06
N ARG A 2 6.07 26.91 4.18
CA ARG A 2 5.29 26.54 5.39
C ARG A 2 5.24 25.01 5.46
N LYS A 3 5.74 24.41 6.54
CA LYS A 3 5.46 23.00 6.87
C LYS A 3 3.94 22.87 6.92
N LYS A 4 3.33 22.20 5.94
CA LYS A 4 1.92 21.79 6.03
C LYS A 4 1.83 20.97 7.32
N THR A 5 1.07 21.45 8.29
CA THR A 5 0.70 20.68 9.47
C THR A 5 0.17 19.34 8.97
N GLN A 6 0.80 18.23 9.37
CA GLN A 6 0.29 16.90 9.05
C GLN A 6 -1.05 16.77 9.77
N ASN A 7 -2.15 16.91 9.02
CA ASN A 7 -3.50 16.82 9.55
C ASN A 7 -3.81 15.41 10.08
N LEU A 8 -3.09 14.38 9.61
CA LEU A 8 -3.20 13.00 10.04
C LEU A 8 -2.03 12.62 10.96
N ASN A 9 -2.34 11.85 12.00
CA ASN A 9 -1.39 11.26 12.93
C ASN A 9 -1.88 9.90 13.42
N LYS A 10 -1.04 9.13 14.10
CA LYS A 10 -1.38 7.78 14.60
C LYS A 10 -2.68 7.77 15.41
N THR A 11 -2.88 8.76 16.29
CA THR A 11 -4.04 8.84 17.19
C THR A 11 -5.35 9.03 16.41
N ASN A 12 -5.40 9.98 15.47
CA ASN A 12 -6.62 10.23 14.72
C ASN A 12 -6.89 9.12 13.69
N LEU A 13 -5.87 8.51 13.09
CA LEU A 13 -6.01 7.39 12.17
C LEU A 13 -6.51 6.13 12.87
N LYS A 14 -6.03 5.79 14.08
CA LYS A 14 -6.56 4.67 14.85
C LYS A 14 -8.06 4.85 15.17
N LYS A 15 -8.46 6.07 15.55
CA LYS A 15 -9.89 6.40 15.76
C LYS A 15 -10.70 6.24 14.48
N LEU A 16 -10.23 6.81 13.37
CA LEU A 16 -10.88 6.67 12.06
C LEU A 16 -11.00 5.21 11.61
N ASN A 17 -9.98 4.39 11.89
CA ASN A 17 -9.93 2.99 11.51
C ASN A 17 -11.04 2.17 12.17
N SER A 18 -11.30 2.41 13.46
CA SER A 18 -12.42 1.76 14.15
C SER A 18 -13.80 2.11 13.56
N MET A 19 -13.91 3.26 12.87
CA MET A 19 -15.15 3.81 12.33
C MET A 19 -15.22 3.77 10.80
N ALA A 20 -14.25 3.13 10.12
CA ALA A 20 -14.12 3.23 8.67
C ALA A 20 -15.28 2.58 7.90
N HIS A 21 -15.97 1.61 8.50
CA HIS A 21 -17.16 0.98 7.91
C HIS A 21 -18.45 1.81 8.11
N LEU A 22 -18.43 2.80 9.01
CA LEU A 22 -19.63 3.57 9.35
C LEU A 22 -19.99 4.58 8.26
N LYS A 23 -21.30 4.81 8.09
CA LYS A 23 -21.84 5.87 7.22
C LYS A 23 -21.38 7.28 7.63
N SER A 24 -21.02 7.45 8.91
CA SER A 24 -20.52 8.72 9.47
C SER A 24 -19.06 9.01 9.16
N PHE A 25 -18.30 8.09 8.56
CA PHE A 25 -16.88 8.33 8.28
C PHE A 25 -16.59 9.60 7.44
N PRO A 26 -17.37 9.95 6.39
CA PRO A 26 -17.13 11.19 5.64
C PRO A 26 -17.22 12.44 6.51
N SER A 27 -18.17 12.49 7.46
CA SER A 27 -18.27 13.61 8.39
C SER A 27 -17.14 13.60 9.42
N LYS A 28 -16.67 12.41 9.83
CA LYS A 28 -15.52 12.28 10.74
C LYS A 28 -14.22 12.76 10.10
N ILE A 29 -13.89 12.36 8.87
CA ILE A 29 -12.69 12.90 8.21
C ILE A 29 -12.83 14.41 7.97
N LYS A 30 -14.02 14.91 7.61
CA LYS A 30 -14.27 16.37 7.47
C LYS A 30 -14.03 17.15 8.77
N SER A 31 -14.28 16.55 9.93
CA SER A 31 -14.00 17.19 11.23
C SER A 31 -12.51 17.33 11.55
N ILE A 32 -11.64 16.55 10.90
CA ILE A 32 -10.18 16.68 11.03
C ILE A 32 -9.68 17.81 10.12
N SER A 33 -10.17 17.85 8.88
CA SER A 33 -9.92 18.93 7.93
C SER A 33 -11.12 19.09 7.01
N SER A 34 -11.60 20.32 6.84
CA SER A 34 -12.68 20.64 5.91
C SER A 34 -12.39 20.18 4.48
N ASP A 35 -11.11 20.17 4.09
CA ASP A 35 -10.66 19.76 2.76
C ASP A 35 -10.93 18.28 2.48
N TYR A 36 -11.07 17.45 3.52
CA TYR A 36 -11.39 16.02 3.38
C TYR A 36 -12.84 15.75 2.96
N GLN A 37 -13.63 16.80 2.75
CA GLN A 37 -14.83 16.68 1.93
C GLN A 37 -14.52 16.11 0.54
N ASP A 38 -13.35 16.41 -0.04
CA ASP A 38 -12.81 15.61 -1.14
C ASP A 38 -11.98 14.44 -0.57
N LEU A 39 -12.54 13.23 -0.67
CA LEU A 39 -11.87 12.00 -0.26
C LEU A 39 -10.50 11.82 -0.94
N ASN A 40 -10.29 12.40 -2.13
CA ASN A 40 -9.00 12.36 -2.80
C ASN A 40 -7.89 13.07 -2.00
N ILE A 41 -8.22 14.17 -1.34
CA ILE A 41 -7.27 14.93 -0.50
C ILE A 41 -6.93 14.10 0.73
N PHE A 42 -7.93 13.48 1.35
CA PHE A 42 -7.71 12.54 2.45
C PHE A 42 -6.80 11.37 2.04
N ILE A 43 -7.05 10.72 0.90
CA ILE A 43 -6.22 9.62 0.40
C ILE A 43 -4.77 10.06 0.19
N LYS A 44 -4.55 11.26 -0.37
CA LYS A 44 -3.19 11.81 -0.55
C LYS A 44 -2.48 12.02 0.78
N ASP A 45 -3.15 12.62 1.75
CA ASP A 45 -2.55 12.85 3.08
C ASP A 45 -2.32 11.53 3.82
N PHE A 46 -3.21 10.55 3.67
CA PHE A 46 -3.08 9.21 4.24
C PHE A 46 -1.86 8.47 3.66
N GLU A 47 -1.70 8.46 2.34
CA GLU A 47 -0.54 7.87 1.68
C GLU A 47 0.76 8.60 2.01
N ASN A 48 0.73 9.93 2.14
CA ASN A 48 1.88 10.71 2.60
C ASN A 48 2.28 10.31 4.03
N PHE A 49 1.30 10.16 4.94
CA PHE A 49 1.55 9.71 6.30
C PHE A 49 2.16 8.30 6.33
N ILE A 50 1.62 7.35 5.54
CA ILE A 50 2.19 6.00 5.42
C ILE A 50 3.64 6.10 4.96
N SER A 51 3.90 6.83 3.87
CA SER A 51 5.22 6.92 3.24
C SER A 51 6.29 7.49 4.17
N THR A 52 5.93 8.34 5.14
CA THR A 52 6.88 8.87 6.14
C THR A 52 7.25 7.88 7.23
N GLU A 53 6.46 6.84 7.43
CA GLU A 53 6.63 5.85 8.52
C GLU A 53 7.13 4.49 8.02
N LEU A 54 7.06 4.23 6.70
CA LEU A 54 7.48 2.95 6.13
C LEU A 54 8.99 2.73 6.23
N LYS A 55 9.36 1.52 6.64
CA LYS A 55 10.75 1.04 6.59
C LYS A 55 11.15 0.75 5.16
N VAL A 56 12.30 1.25 4.74
CA VAL A 56 12.89 0.95 3.43
C VAL A 56 13.78 -0.30 3.55
N PRO A 57 13.63 -1.31 2.67
CA PRO A 57 14.49 -2.49 2.66
C PRO A 57 15.97 -2.14 2.49
N SER A 58 16.85 -3.02 2.99
CA SER A 58 18.30 -2.83 2.84
C SER A 58 18.73 -2.89 1.36
N LYS A 59 19.72 -2.07 1.01
CA LYS A 59 20.28 -2.04 -0.35
C LYS A 59 21.13 -3.26 -0.69
N ASP A 60 21.58 -4.02 0.31
CA ASP A 60 22.48 -5.16 0.12
C ASP A 60 21.73 -6.47 -0.14
N LEU A 61 20.39 -6.46 -0.01
CA LEU A 61 19.53 -7.60 -0.29
C LEU A 61 19.43 -7.92 -1.78
N SER A 62 19.10 -9.18 -2.08
CA SER A 62 18.73 -9.58 -3.43
C SER A 62 17.49 -8.81 -3.90
N THR A 63 17.29 -8.69 -5.21
CA THR A 63 16.09 -8.05 -5.78
C THR A 63 14.80 -8.68 -5.27
N GLN A 64 14.74 -10.01 -5.15
CA GLN A 64 13.55 -10.71 -4.67
C GLN A 64 13.29 -10.38 -3.19
N ASP A 65 14.32 -10.40 -2.36
CA ASP A 65 14.20 -10.08 -0.92
C ASP A 65 13.80 -8.62 -0.71
N LYS A 66 14.36 -7.67 -1.48
CA LYS A 66 13.95 -6.27 -1.46
C LYS A 66 12.47 -6.10 -1.75
N ILE A 67 11.98 -6.76 -2.79
CA ILE A 67 10.57 -6.70 -3.17
C ILE A 67 9.71 -7.35 -2.09
N PHE A 68 10.10 -8.52 -1.58
CA PHE A 68 9.41 -9.23 -0.51
C PHE A 68 9.29 -8.36 0.75
N GLU A 69 10.43 -7.93 1.32
CA GLU A 69 10.47 -7.10 2.51
C GLU A 69 9.73 -5.77 2.29
N GLY A 70 9.88 -5.16 1.12
CA GLY A 70 9.21 -3.91 0.78
C GLY A 70 7.68 -4.05 0.84
N ILE A 71 7.14 -5.12 0.27
CA ILE A 71 5.71 -5.43 0.31
C ILE A 71 5.26 -5.72 1.74
N ILE A 72 5.98 -6.58 2.48
CA ILE A 72 5.63 -6.93 3.85
C ILE A 72 5.67 -5.73 4.78
N ASN A 73 6.73 -4.91 4.75
CA ASN A 73 6.83 -3.69 5.55
C ASN A 73 5.63 -2.78 5.32
N ARG A 74 5.15 -2.66 4.08
CA ARG A 74 3.99 -1.85 3.75
C ARG A 74 2.70 -2.47 4.26
N LEU A 75 2.44 -3.74 3.96
CA LEU A 75 1.18 -4.41 4.33
C LEU A 75 1.06 -4.60 5.85
N ASP A 76 2.16 -4.89 6.55
CA ASP A 76 2.21 -4.98 8.01
C ASP A 76 1.89 -3.63 8.65
N PHE A 77 2.49 -2.54 8.16
CA PHE A 77 2.13 -1.20 8.62
C PHE A 77 0.65 -0.87 8.38
N LEU A 78 0.10 -1.30 7.24
CA LEU A 78 -1.31 -1.09 6.92
C LEU A 78 -2.27 -1.91 7.79
N ASN A 79 -1.82 -2.95 8.52
CA ASN A 79 -2.68 -3.69 9.45
C ASN A 79 -3.26 -2.79 10.54
N ASP A 80 -2.46 -1.85 11.06
CA ASP A 80 -2.92 -0.86 12.05
C ASP A 80 -4.09 0.00 11.54
N TYR A 81 -4.23 0.12 10.22
CA TYR A 81 -5.22 0.95 9.53
C TYR A 81 -6.05 0.15 8.52
N LYS A 82 -6.19 -1.17 8.72
CA LYS A 82 -6.76 -2.09 7.72
C LYS A 82 -8.14 -1.66 7.22
N ASN A 83 -9.05 -1.24 8.09
CA ASN A 83 -10.40 -0.84 7.68
C ASN A 83 -10.40 0.46 6.85
N ILE A 84 -9.53 1.43 7.15
CA ILE A 84 -9.36 2.63 6.30
C ILE A 84 -8.85 2.22 4.93
N THR A 85 -7.81 1.38 4.90
CA THR A 85 -7.21 0.87 3.66
C THR A 85 -8.24 0.14 2.80
N LEU A 86 -9.05 -0.73 3.40
CA LEU A 86 -10.16 -1.44 2.73
C LEU A 86 -11.19 -0.47 2.16
N ARG A 87 -11.61 0.52 2.95
CA ARG A 87 -12.55 1.53 2.47
C ARG A 87 -11.98 2.28 1.27
N ILE A 88 -10.72 2.73 1.34
CA ILE A 88 -10.07 3.44 0.24
C ILE A 88 -9.98 2.55 -1.00
N TYR A 89 -9.62 1.28 -0.84
CA TYR A 89 -9.59 0.30 -1.92
C TYR A 89 -10.96 0.16 -2.60
N LEU A 90 -12.04 -0.07 -1.84
CA LEU A 90 -13.40 -0.19 -2.36
C LEU A 90 -13.87 1.10 -3.06
N GLU A 91 -13.52 2.26 -2.54
CA GLU A 91 -13.82 3.54 -3.20
C GLU A 91 -12.99 3.74 -4.48
N SER A 92 -11.76 3.22 -4.51
CA SER A 92 -10.91 3.30 -5.70
C SER A 92 -11.37 2.42 -6.86
N GLN A 93 -12.02 1.30 -6.57
CA GLN A 93 -12.69 0.46 -7.58
C GLN A 93 -13.82 1.22 -8.29
N LYS A 94 -14.48 2.16 -7.58
CA LYS A 94 -15.58 2.98 -8.12
C LYS A 94 -15.07 4.22 -8.86
N LYS A 95 -13.91 4.77 -8.46
CA LYS A 95 -13.39 6.04 -8.97
C LYS A 95 -11.91 5.93 -9.35
N PRO A 96 -11.59 5.85 -10.66
CA PRO A 96 -10.22 5.67 -11.13
C PRO A 96 -9.19 6.68 -10.60
N LYS A 97 -9.61 7.93 -10.35
CA LYS A 97 -8.72 8.97 -9.81
C LYS A 97 -8.07 8.61 -8.47
N TYR A 98 -8.75 7.82 -7.63
CA TYR A 98 -8.22 7.37 -6.34
C TYR A 98 -7.15 6.30 -6.56
N PHE A 99 -7.42 5.35 -7.46
CA PHE A 99 -6.48 4.31 -7.83
C PHE A 99 -5.17 4.88 -8.39
N LEU A 100 -5.25 5.96 -9.20
CA LEU A 100 -4.06 6.65 -9.71
C LEU A 100 -3.18 7.23 -8.59
N ASN A 101 -3.78 7.82 -7.55
CA ASN A 101 -3.03 8.35 -6.41
C ASN A 101 -2.41 7.23 -5.56
N LEU A 102 -3.12 6.13 -5.34
CA LEU A 102 -2.57 4.96 -4.66
C LEU A 102 -1.38 4.39 -5.43
N SER A 103 -1.58 4.13 -6.73
CA SER A 103 -0.54 3.58 -7.61
C SER A 103 0.69 4.48 -7.66
N LYS A 104 0.51 5.81 -7.69
CA LYS A 104 1.64 6.75 -7.65
C LYS A 104 2.45 6.61 -6.36
N ASN A 105 1.80 6.53 -5.21
CA ASN A 105 2.50 6.43 -3.93
C ASN A 105 3.19 5.08 -3.75
N ILE A 106 2.55 3.98 -4.15
CA ILE A 106 3.14 2.63 -4.15
C ILE A 106 4.38 2.60 -5.05
N ASN A 107 4.28 3.15 -6.27
CA ASN A 107 5.42 3.27 -7.18
C ASN A 107 6.57 4.10 -6.59
N ASN A 108 6.25 5.25 -5.99
CA ASN A 108 7.26 6.09 -5.35
C ASN A 108 7.99 5.37 -4.23
N TYR A 109 7.28 4.56 -3.44
CA TYR A 109 7.89 3.76 -2.39
C TYR A 109 8.83 2.68 -2.96
N PHE A 110 8.41 1.91 -3.96
CA PHE A 110 9.28 0.93 -4.62
C PHE A 110 10.50 1.58 -5.30
N ASN A 111 10.36 2.79 -5.82
CA ASN A 111 11.46 3.54 -6.42
C ASN A 111 12.58 3.90 -5.44
N LEU A 112 12.34 3.85 -4.12
CA LEU A 112 13.38 4.14 -3.12
C LEU A 112 14.47 3.07 -3.08
N PHE A 113 14.16 1.83 -3.50
CA PHE A 113 15.05 0.69 -3.36
C PHE A 113 15.16 -0.22 -4.60
N LEU A 114 14.31 -0.02 -5.62
CA LEU A 114 14.39 -0.72 -6.91
C LEU A 114 14.92 0.21 -8.01
N ASN A 115 15.91 -0.26 -8.75
CA ASN A 115 16.63 0.58 -9.71
C ASN A 115 16.11 0.41 -11.14
N SER A 116 15.75 -0.80 -11.54
CA SER A 116 15.34 -1.08 -12.93
C SER A 116 13.82 -0.99 -13.12
N GLN A 117 13.40 -0.68 -14.36
CA GLN A 117 11.99 -0.64 -14.72
C GLN A 117 11.33 -2.03 -14.60
N VAL A 118 12.07 -3.10 -14.92
CA VAL A 118 11.57 -4.48 -14.84
C VAL A 118 11.26 -4.88 -13.40
N GLU A 119 12.15 -4.54 -12.46
CA GLU A 119 11.93 -4.80 -11.03
C GLU A 119 10.69 -4.09 -10.51
N LYS A 120 10.49 -2.83 -10.91
CA LYS A 120 9.32 -2.04 -10.52
C LYS A 120 8.03 -2.62 -11.08
N ILE A 121 8.03 -3.08 -12.34
CA ILE A 121 6.83 -3.72 -12.92
C ILE A 121 6.51 -5.01 -12.16
N ILE A 122 7.52 -5.85 -11.91
CA ILE A 122 7.36 -7.09 -11.15
C ILE A 122 6.85 -6.80 -9.74
N SER A 123 7.42 -5.83 -9.03
CA SER A 123 7.01 -5.50 -7.66
C SER A 123 5.57 -5.01 -7.60
N ASN A 124 5.11 -4.22 -8.56
CA ASN A 124 3.71 -3.78 -8.61
C ASN A 124 2.74 -4.94 -8.87
N ILE A 125 3.08 -5.86 -9.79
CA ILE A 125 2.24 -7.04 -10.07
C ILE A 125 2.11 -7.90 -8.81
N ILE A 126 3.24 -8.20 -8.15
CA ILE A 126 3.26 -8.98 -6.92
C ILE A 126 2.51 -8.24 -5.81
N TYR A 127 2.68 -6.92 -5.67
CA TYR A 127 1.97 -6.13 -4.67
C TYR A 127 0.46 -6.20 -4.85
N ILE A 128 -0.06 -6.05 -6.07
CA ILE A 128 -1.51 -6.14 -6.34
C ILE A 128 -2.03 -7.53 -5.97
N TYR A 129 -1.31 -8.58 -6.36
CA TYR A 129 -1.68 -9.95 -6.03
C TYR A 129 -1.69 -10.19 -4.51
N ALA A 130 -0.60 -9.84 -3.83
CA ALA A 130 -0.46 -9.97 -2.39
C ALA A 130 -1.46 -9.11 -1.61
N PHE A 131 -1.77 -7.91 -2.09
CA PHE A 131 -2.75 -7.02 -1.47
C PHE A 131 -4.15 -7.63 -1.47
N ASN A 132 -4.57 -8.27 -2.58
CA ASN A 132 -5.87 -8.96 -2.62
C ASN A 132 -5.93 -10.13 -1.62
N VAL A 133 -4.84 -10.88 -1.45
CA VAL A 133 -4.77 -11.93 -0.43
C VAL A 133 -4.78 -11.33 0.98
N TRP A 134 -4.00 -10.27 1.20
CA TRP A 134 -3.88 -9.57 2.48
C TRP A 134 -5.21 -9.02 3.01
N ILE A 135 -6.09 -8.56 2.12
CA ILE A 135 -7.44 -8.09 2.48
C ILE A 135 -8.20 -9.16 3.27
N GLU A 136 -8.07 -10.42 2.85
CA GLU A 136 -8.77 -11.58 3.42
C GLU A 136 -7.98 -12.29 4.51
N ASP A 137 -6.69 -11.94 4.66
CA ASP A 137 -5.79 -12.57 5.61
C ASP A 137 -6.01 -12.06 7.05
N ASN A 138 -5.54 -12.85 8.02
CA ASN A 138 -5.50 -12.46 9.42
C ASN A 138 -4.27 -11.57 9.71
N ASN A 139 -4.08 -11.20 10.98
CA ASN A 139 -2.98 -10.32 11.37
C ASN A 139 -1.59 -10.99 11.29
N SER A 140 -1.47 -12.32 11.20
CA SER A 140 -0.17 -12.98 11.07
C SER A 140 0.40 -12.88 9.65
N MET A 141 -0.44 -12.56 8.66
CA MET A 141 -0.05 -12.38 7.25
C MET A 141 0.62 -13.59 6.61
N ASP A 142 0.46 -14.79 7.17
CA ASP A 142 1.13 -16.01 6.68
C ASP A 142 0.71 -16.33 5.24
N LYS A 143 -0.59 -16.18 4.92
CA LYS A 143 -1.09 -16.42 3.56
C LYS A 143 -0.57 -15.35 2.60
N THR A 144 -0.46 -14.12 3.07
CA THR A 144 0.10 -13.00 2.32
C THR A 144 1.57 -13.27 1.97
N MET A 145 2.39 -13.66 2.95
CA MET A 145 3.80 -14.01 2.73
C MET A 145 3.95 -15.17 1.75
N ALA A 146 3.15 -16.24 1.94
CA ALA A 146 3.14 -17.39 1.02
C ALA A 146 2.72 -16.98 -0.40
N SER A 147 1.75 -16.07 -0.55
CA SER A 147 1.30 -15.57 -1.85
C SER A 147 2.40 -14.83 -2.62
N ILE A 148 3.24 -14.06 -1.91
CA ILE A 148 4.40 -13.37 -2.50
C ILE A 148 5.43 -14.39 -2.99
N GLY A 149 5.76 -15.40 -2.16
CA GLY A 149 6.67 -16.49 -2.54
C GLY A 149 6.18 -17.23 -3.78
N ASN A 150 4.91 -17.63 -3.80
CA ASN A 150 4.28 -18.29 -4.94
C ASN A 150 4.31 -17.41 -6.21
N ALA A 151 4.14 -16.09 -6.07
CA ALA A 151 4.23 -15.17 -7.20
C ALA A 151 5.64 -15.14 -7.80
N PHE A 152 6.69 -15.13 -6.97
CA PHE A 152 8.07 -15.23 -7.47
C PHE A 152 8.33 -16.55 -8.19
N ASP A 153 7.89 -17.67 -7.63
CA ASP A 153 8.06 -18.99 -8.26
C ASP A 153 7.40 -19.04 -9.64
N ASN A 154 6.18 -18.51 -9.77
CA ASN A 154 5.48 -18.45 -11.04
C ASN A 154 6.20 -17.56 -12.06
N ILE A 155 6.70 -16.39 -11.64
CA ILE A 155 7.49 -15.50 -12.51
C ILE A 155 8.78 -16.18 -12.96
N ASN A 156 9.48 -16.87 -12.06
CA ASN A 156 10.73 -17.56 -12.38
C ASN A 156 10.51 -18.74 -13.33
N LYS A 157 9.42 -19.50 -13.13
CA LYS A 157 8.98 -20.54 -14.08
C LYS A 157 8.77 -19.96 -15.46
N VAL A 158 8.00 -18.88 -15.61
CA VAL A 158 7.75 -18.22 -16.90
C VAL A 158 9.06 -17.73 -17.54
N LYS A 159 9.94 -17.07 -16.77
CA LYS A 159 11.26 -16.64 -17.26
C LYS A 159 12.09 -17.80 -17.81
N SER A 160 12.08 -18.94 -17.13
CA SER A 160 12.82 -20.13 -17.56
C SER A 160 12.31 -20.71 -18.89
N PHE A 161 11.01 -20.63 -19.15
CA PHE A 161 10.42 -21.06 -20.42
C PHE A 161 10.79 -20.14 -21.58
N ILE A 162 10.83 -18.83 -21.33
CA ILE A 162 11.19 -17.84 -22.35
C ILE A 162 12.67 -17.94 -22.70
N ARG A 163 13.56 -18.16 -21.72
CA ARG A 163 15.02 -18.27 -21.95
C ARG A 163 15.45 -19.57 -22.65
N LYS A 164 14.59 -20.59 -22.68
CA LYS A 164 14.83 -21.86 -23.39
C LYS A 164 14.42 -21.83 -24.87
N ARG A 165 13.81 -20.74 -25.33
CA ARG A 165 13.59 -20.44 -26.75
C ARG A 165 14.65 -19.49 -27.25
#